data_AF-A0A091TMK6-F1
#
_entry.id   AF-A0A091TMK6-F1
#
_cell.length_a   1.000
_cell.length_b   1.000
_cell.length_c   1.000
_cell.angle_alpha   90.00
_cell.angle_beta   90.00
_cell.angle_gamma   90.00
#
_symmetry.space_group_name_H-M   'P 1'
#
loop_
_entity.id
_entity.type
_entity.pdbx_description
1 polymer ?
#
loop_
_entity_poly.entity_id
_entity_poly.type
_entity_poly.pdbx_seq_one_letter_code
_entity_poly.pdbx_strand_id
1 'polypeptide(L)' 'SNASSGQVDSSFGTFFSETGSGKYVPRAIFVDLEPTVIVLFHPEQLISGKEDAANNYARGHYTIGKEIIDSVVDRAR' A
#
# COMPACT_ATOMS: atom_id res chain seq x y z
N SER A 1 15.74 38.50 -5.17
CA SER A 1 15.83 37.19 -4.51
C SER A 1 14.70 37.07 -3.51
N ASN A 2 13.61 36.41 -3.89
CA ASN A 2 12.72 35.69 -2.96
C ASN A 2 11.65 35.01 -3.82
N ALA A 3 12.00 33.85 -4.38
CA ALA A 3 10.98 32.93 -4.85
C ALA A 3 10.38 32.29 -3.59
N SER A 4 9.09 32.46 -3.42
CA SER A 4 8.25 31.95 -2.34
C SER A 4 8.41 30.44 -2.14
N SER A 5 9.33 30.04 -1.27
CA SER A 5 9.60 28.66 -0.86
C SER A 5 8.62 28.19 0.23
N GLY A 6 7.32 28.34 -0.01
CA GLY A 6 6.30 28.01 0.99
C GLY A 6 4.97 27.54 0.42
N GLN A 7 4.89 27.29 -0.89
CA GLN A 7 3.64 26.92 -1.56
C GLN A 7 3.68 25.52 -2.18
N VAL A 8 4.48 24.61 -1.60
CA VAL A 8 4.28 23.16 -1.77
C VAL A 8 3.29 22.74 -0.68
N ASP A 9 2.07 23.31 -0.72
CA ASP A 9 1.28 23.47 0.51
C ASP A 9 -0.10 22.78 0.41
N SER A 10 -0.35 21.90 1.38
CA SER A 10 -1.53 21.07 1.67
C SER A 10 -1.95 19.96 0.70
N SER A 11 -2.04 20.16 -0.62
CA SER A 11 -2.74 19.21 -1.50
C SER A 11 -1.99 17.88 -1.70
N PHE A 12 -0.66 17.94 -1.78
CA PHE A 12 0.21 16.78 -1.99
C PHE A 12 0.22 15.82 -0.80
N GLY A 13 0.03 16.35 0.42
CA GLY A 13 -0.05 15.58 1.67
C GLY A 13 -1.23 14.61 1.73
N THR A 14 -2.23 14.78 0.87
CA THR A 14 -3.40 13.90 0.73
C THR A 14 -2.98 12.50 0.29
N PHE A 15 -2.06 12.39 -0.67
CA PHE A 15 -1.65 11.11 -1.25
C PHE A 15 -0.27 10.65 -0.81
N PHE A 16 0.56 11.55 -0.26
CA PHE A 16 1.94 11.24 0.12
C PHE A 16 2.24 11.73 1.54
N SER A 17 3.06 10.98 2.26
CA SER A 17 3.70 11.38 3.52
C SER A 17 5.17 11.70 3.27
N GLU A 18 5.65 12.82 3.79
CA GLU A 18 7.07 13.19 3.75
C GLU A 18 7.81 12.58 4.96
N THR A 19 8.94 11.92 4.72
CA THR A 19 9.82 11.41 5.77
C THR A 19 10.72 12.54 6.29
N GLY A 20 11.32 12.37 7.47
CA GLY A 20 12.29 13.35 8.01
C GLY A 20 13.54 13.57 7.15
N SER A 21 13.76 12.74 6.11
CA SER A 21 14.82 12.88 5.11
C SER A 21 14.37 13.58 3.82
N GLY A 22 13.13 14.09 3.76
CA GLY A 22 12.56 14.78 2.59
C GLY A 22 12.08 13.85 1.47
N LYS A 23 11.93 12.53 1.75
CA LYS A 23 11.40 11.57 0.78
C LYS A 23 9.88 11.49 0.90
N TYR A 24 9.18 11.48 -0.23
CA TYR A 24 7.74 11.27 -0.27
C TYR A 24 7.41 9.78 -0.42
N VAL A 25 6.54 9.27 0.44
CA VAL A 25 6.05 7.88 0.45
C VAL A 25 4.54 7.92 0.19
N PRO A 26 3.99 7.14 -0.77
CA PRO A 26 2.55 7.12 -1.03
C PRO A 26 1.76 6.65 0.19
N ARG A 27 0.54 7.15 0.40
CA ARG A 27 -0.44 6.57 1.33
C ARG A 27 -1.20 5.45 0.61
N ALA A 28 -0.54 4.31 0.43
CA ALA A 28 -1.08 3.18 -0.34
C ALA A 28 -0.77 1.83 0.35
N ILE A 29 -1.65 0.86 0.11
CA ILE A 29 -1.47 -0.55 0.49
C ILE A 29 -1.63 -1.37 -0.78
N PHE A 30 -0.65 -2.24 -1.05
CA PHE A 30 -0.67 -3.19 -2.15
C PHE A 30 -0.94 -4.58 -1.59
N VAL A 31 -1.98 -5.22 -2.10
CA VAL A 31 -2.44 -6.53 -1.64
C VAL A 31 -2.52 -7.47 -2.83
N ASP A 32 -1.89 -8.62 -2.70
CA ASP A 32 -2.01 -9.74 -3.64
C ASP A 32 -2.00 -11.06 -2.85
N LEU A 33 -2.59 -12.09 -3.41
CA LEU A 33 -2.60 -13.42 -2.80
C LEU A 33 -1.31 -14.20 -3.09
N GLU A 34 -0.50 -13.75 -4.05
CA GLU A 34 0.82 -14.31 -4.35
C GLU A 34 1.94 -13.25 -4.46
N PRO A 35 3.21 -13.61 -4.21
CA PRO A 35 4.30 -12.65 -4.12
C PRO A 35 4.88 -12.19 -5.47
N THR A 36 4.39 -12.71 -6.59
CA THR A 36 5.00 -12.55 -7.93
C THR A 36 4.84 -11.13 -8.50
N VAL A 37 3.78 -10.41 -8.13
CA VAL A 37 3.44 -9.10 -8.73
C VAL A 37 3.97 -7.92 -7.90
N ILE A 38 4.31 -8.13 -6.62
CA ILE A 38 4.54 -7.03 -5.67
C ILE A 38 6.02 -6.87 -5.27
N VAL A 39 6.86 -6.34 -6.17
CA VAL A 39 8.30 -6.13 -5.89
C VAL A 39 8.78 -4.67 -5.97
N LEU A 40 7.90 -3.71 -6.30
CA LEU A 40 8.31 -2.34 -6.64
C LEU A 40 8.06 -1.28 -5.56
N PHE A 41 7.43 -1.62 -4.43
CA PHE A 41 7.04 -0.64 -3.40
C PHE A 41 7.67 -0.93 -2.03
N HIS A 42 7.54 0.03 -1.11
CA HIS A 42 8.12 -0.08 0.23
C HIS A 42 7.59 -1.34 0.94
N PRO A 43 8.43 -2.19 1.55
CA PRO A 43 8.01 -3.47 2.14
C PRO A 43 6.85 -3.36 3.13
N GLU A 44 6.81 -2.27 3.91
CA GLU A 44 5.72 -1.98 4.85
C GLU A 44 4.40 -1.56 4.19
N GLN A 45 4.32 -1.52 2.86
CA GLN A 45 3.09 -1.25 2.11
C GLN A 45 2.58 -2.51 1.40
N LEU A 46 3.30 -3.62 1.56
CA LEU A 46 3.03 -4.87 0.86
C LEU A 46 2.40 -5.88 1.81
N ILE A 47 1.35 -6.53 1.34
CA ILE A 47 0.75 -7.70 1.96
C ILE A 47 0.61 -8.74 0.86
N SER A 48 1.26 -9.89 1.05
CA SER A 48 1.21 -11.02 0.12
C SER A 48 0.80 -12.30 0.84
N GLY A 49 -0.05 -13.08 0.17
CA GLY A 49 -0.33 -14.46 0.55
C GLY A 49 0.71 -15.44 0.02
N LYS A 50 0.49 -16.73 0.26
CA LYS A 50 1.32 -17.83 -0.27
C LYS A 50 0.70 -18.53 -1.48
N GLU A 51 -0.60 -18.31 -1.72
CA GLU A 51 -1.39 -19.05 -2.70
C GLU A 51 -2.33 -18.09 -3.44
N ASP A 52 -2.47 -18.27 -4.75
CA ASP A 52 -3.35 -17.43 -5.57
C ASP A 52 -4.86 -17.69 -5.36
N ALA A 53 -5.71 -16.83 -5.94
CA ALA A 53 -7.14 -17.13 -6.07
C ALA A 53 -7.46 -18.14 -7.18
N ALA A 54 -6.51 -18.48 -8.06
CA ALA A 54 -6.71 -19.29 -9.27
C ALA A 54 -7.93 -18.84 -10.10
N ASN A 55 -8.11 -17.52 -10.29
CA ASN A 55 -9.26 -16.92 -10.99
C ASN A 55 -10.63 -17.28 -10.39
N ASN A 56 -10.69 -17.69 -9.11
CA ASN A 56 -11.91 -18.10 -8.43
C ASN A 56 -12.32 -17.08 -7.35
N TYR A 57 -13.48 -16.46 -7.55
CA TYR A 57 -14.05 -15.50 -6.59
C TYR A 57 -14.27 -16.11 -5.19
N ALA A 58 -14.80 -17.33 -5.11
CA ALA A 58 -15.07 -17.97 -3.82
C ALA A 58 -13.77 -18.23 -3.05
N ARG A 59 -12.68 -18.56 -3.77
CA ARG A 59 -11.36 -18.74 -3.17
C ARG A 59 -10.80 -17.40 -2.66
N GLY A 60 -10.92 -16.35 -3.47
CA GLY A 60 -10.51 -15.00 -3.11
C GLY A 60 -11.31 -14.39 -1.96
N HIS A 61 -12.58 -14.77 -1.76
CA HIS A 61 -13.43 -14.16 -0.73
C HIS A 61 -13.58 -15.01 0.53
N TYR A 62 -13.83 -16.32 0.40
CA TYR A 62 -14.22 -17.16 1.53
C TYR A 62 -13.08 -18.01 2.10
N THR A 63 -12.06 -18.36 1.31
CA THR A 63 -10.95 -19.22 1.77
C THR A 63 -9.65 -18.44 1.89
N ILE A 64 -8.88 -18.29 0.81
CA ILE A 64 -7.54 -17.72 0.84
C ILE A 64 -7.57 -16.24 1.25
N GLY A 65 -8.53 -15.46 0.75
CA GLY A 65 -8.62 -14.05 1.14
C GLY A 65 -8.98 -13.83 2.61
N LYS A 66 -9.67 -14.78 3.24
CA LYS A 66 -9.97 -14.72 4.68
C LYS A 66 -8.71 -14.82 5.53
N GLU A 67 -7.66 -15.47 5.04
CA GLU A 67 -6.40 -15.61 5.78
C GLU A 67 -5.62 -14.29 5.86
N ILE A 68 -5.83 -13.37 4.91
CA ILE A 68 -5.07 -12.12 4.82
C ILE A 68 -5.86 -10.87 5.22
N ILE A 69 -7.19 -10.94 5.31
CA ILE A 69 -8.05 -9.77 5.51
C ILE A 69 -7.73 -9.02 6.81
N ASP A 70 -7.44 -9.73 7.90
CA ASP A 70 -7.10 -9.11 9.19
C ASP A 70 -5.80 -8.30 9.07
N SER A 71 -4.78 -8.83 8.39
CA SER A 71 -3.53 -8.12 8.13
C SER A 71 -3.73 -6.87 7.25
N VAL A 72 -4.64 -6.93 6.28
CA VAL A 72 -4.99 -5.79 5.42
C VAL A 72 -5.68 -4.69 6.24
N VAL A 73 -6.64 -5.06 7.09
CA VAL A 73 -7.36 -4.13 7.95
C VAL A 73 -6.41 -3.49 8.96
N ASP A 74 -5.52 -4.26 9.57
CA ASP A 74 -4.54 -3.74 10.54
C ASP A 74 -3.55 -2.75 9.91
N ARG A 75 -3.18 -2.94 8.64
CA ARG A 75 -2.29 -2.01 7.92
C ARG A 75 -3.02 -0.73 7.48
N ALA A 76 -4.33 -0.79 7.28
CA ALA A 76 -5.15 0.35 6.87
C ALA A 76 -5.53 1.29 8.02
N ARG A 77 -5.40 0.81 9.26
CA ARG A 77 -5.68 1.56 10.49
C ARG A 77 -4.46 2.36 10.94
#